data_AF-A0A7J5XJJ6-F1
#
_entry.id   AF-A0A7J5XJJ6-F1
#
_cell.length_a   1.000
_cell.length_b   1.000
_cell.length_c   1.000
_cell.angle_alpha   90.00
_cell.angle_beta   90.00
_cell.angle_gamma   90.00
#
_symmetry.space_group_name_H-M   'P 1'
#
loop_
_entity.id
_entity.type
_entity.pdbx_description
1 polymer ?
#
loop_
_entity_poly.entity_id
_entity_poly.type
_entity_poly.pdbx_seq_one_letter_code
_entity_poly.pdbx_strand_id
1 'polypeptide(L)'
;MHISIQEGRSLPDFQRCTTCCEDFHCPFCASNVFHPAKSSKVQTHLESHFNRAVLYERYTIHRCALNCRPQFHFHCFYCQSMLTRKADFIKHLALCKSIIRRILRFVVLEDGDPAICTLALTCKNLNYIVSQGSFQKEAHFNWLD
;
A
#
# COMPACT_ATOMS: atom_id res chain seq x y z
N MET A 1 5.14 -1.67 4.26
CA MET A 1 4.18 -1.54 3.14
C MET A 1 4.10 -2.87 2.43
N HIS A 2 2.89 -3.34 2.10
CA HIS A 2 2.70 -4.66 1.46
C HIS A 2 3.06 -4.62 -0.04
N ILE A 3 3.53 -5.74 -0.61
CA ILE A 3 3.96 -5.82 -2.02
C ILE A 3 2.83 -5.52 -3.01
N SER A 4 1.57 -5.73 -2.65
CA SER A 4 0.43 -5.37 -3.51
C SER A 4 0.16 -3.85 -3.59
N ILE A 5 0.93 -3.02 -2.88
CA ILE A 5 0.88 -1.56 -2.94
C ILE A 5 2.12 -1.09 -3.71
N GLN A 6 1.92 -0.60 -4.92
CA GLN A 6 2.99 -0.18 -5.82
C GLN A 6 2.96 1.35 -5.99
N GLU A 7 4.13 1.98 -6.11
CA GLU A 7 4.22 3.40 -6.46
C GLU A 7 4.13 3.56 -7.99
N GLY A 8 3.43 4.59 -8.43
CA GLY A 8 3.20 4.87 -9.84
C GLY A 8 1.97 4.19 -10.43
N ARG A 9 1.99 4.04 -11.76
CA ARG A 9 0.90 3.48 -12.59
C ARG A 9 1.40 2.43 -13.58
N SER A 10 2.67 2.04 -13.50
CA SER A 10 3.20 0.97 -14.31
C SER A 10 2.79 -0.38 -13.73
N LEU A 11 2.74 -1.40 -14.59
CA LEU A 11 2.67 -2.78 -14.14
C LEU A 11 4.01 -3.16 -13.49
N PRO A 12 4.00 -4.02 -12.46
CA PRO A 12 5.24 -4.53 -11.89
C PRO A 12 5.96 -5.39 -12.94
N ASP A 13 7.28 -5.30 -12.96
CA ASP A 13 8.10 -6.22 -13.75
C ASP A 13 7.94 -7.65 -13.22
N PHE A 14 8.02 -8.62 -14.14
CA PHE A 14 8.04 -10.03 -13.80
C PHE A 14 9.06 -10.74 -14.68
N GLN A 15 9.73 -11.73 -14.09
CA GLN A 15 10.73 -12.55 -14.77
C GLN A 15 10.44 -14.03 -14.51
N ARG A 16 11.07 -14.88 -15.31
CA ARG A 16 11.03 -16.33 -15.10
C ARG A 16 11.67 -16.61 -13.73
N CYS A 17 11.05 -17.45 -12.91
CA CYS A 17 11.63 -17.87 -11.64
C CYS A 17 12.94 -18.62 -11.94
N THR A 18 13.93 -18.38 -11.11
CA THR A 18 15.20 -19.12 -11.10
C THR A 18 15.52 -19.66 -9.72
N THR A 19 14.68 -19.36 -8.73
CA THR A 19 14.90 -19.73 -7.32
C THR A 19 13.99 -20.86 -6.84
N CYS A 20 12.83 -21.03 -7.45
CA CYS A 20 11.73 -21.84 -6.95
C CYS A 20 11.23 -22.90 -7.94
N CYS A 21 11.14 -22.52 -9.21
CA CYS A 21 10.80 -23.37 -10.35
C CYS A 21 11.29 -22.67 -11.64
N GLU A 22 10.89 -23.16 -12.80
CA GLU A 22 11.21 -22.55 -14.09
C GLU A 22 10.00 -21.83 -14.75
N ASP A 23 8.97 -21.50 -13.97
CA ASP A 23 7.76 -20.81 -14.48
C ASP A 23 7.78 -19.33 -14.16
N PHE A 24 6.76 -18.60 -14.59
CA PHE A 24 6.59 -17.20 -14.24
C PHE A 24 5.64 -17.04 -13.05
N HIS A 25 5.89 -16.04 -12.19
CA HIS A 25 5.01 -15.72 -11.07
C HIS A 25 4.39 -14.34 -11.20
N CYS A 26 3.13 -14.24 -10.76
CA CYS A 26 2.54 -12.96 -10.45
C CYS A 26 3.00 -12.51 -9.05
N PRO A 27 3.51 -11.28 -8.86
CA PRO A 27 3.94 -10.77 -7.55
C PRO A 27 2.80 -10.63 -6.53
N PHE A 28 1.53 -10.73 -6.97
CA PHE A 28 0.35 -10.53 -6.12
C PHE A 28 -0.45 -11.82 -5.87
N CYS A 29 -0.06 -12.93 -6.48
CA CYS A 29 -0.76 -14.21 -6.36
C CYS A 29 0.21 -15.29 -5.90
N ALA A 30 -0.22 -16.14 -4.98
CA ALA A 30 0.57 -17.31 -4.63
C ALA A 30 0.60 -18.29 -5.81
N SER A 31 1.67 -19.09 -5.91
CA SER A 31 1.88 -20.04 -7.01
C SER A 31 0.77 -21.08 -7.13
N ASN A 32 0.12 -21.47 -6.03
CA ASN A 32 -1.05 -22.36 -6.06
C ASN A 32 -2.34 -21.68 -6.58
N VAL A 33 -2.38 -20.34 -6.63
CA VAL A 33 -3.51 -19.57 -7.19
C VAL A 33 -3.31 -19.31 -8.68
N PHE A 34 -2.07 -19.02 -9.10
CA PHE A 34 -1.75 -18.72 -10.50
C PHE A 34 -0.33 -19.17 -10.85
N HIS A 35 -0.24 -20.15 -11.76
CA HIS A 35 1.02 -20.77 -12.18
C HIS A 35 1.11 -20.90 -13.72
N PRO A 36 1.41 -19.80 -14.42
CA PRO A 36 1.54 -19.80 -15.88
C PRO A 36 2.95 -20.21 -16.34
N ALA A 37 3.01 -21.09 -17.34
CA ALA A 37 4.26 -21.39 -18.05
C ALA A 37 4.67 -20.32 -19.07
N LYS A 38 3.75 -19.42 -19.48
CA LYS A 38 3.97 -18.42 -20.53
C LYS A 38 3.92 -16.99 -19.99
N SER A 39 4.89 -16.16 -20.37
CA SER A 39 4.99 -14.75 -19.98
C SER A 39 3.76 -13.93 -20.40
N SER A 40 3.23 -14.16 -21.60
CA SER A 40 2.03 -13.45 -22.10
C SER A 40 0.80 -13.64 -21.21
N LYS A 41 0.67 -14.80 -20.56
CA LYS A 41 -0.42 -15.07 -19.61
C LYS A 41 -0.26 -14.25 -18.34
N VAL A 42 0.97 -14.06 -17.86
CA VAL A 42 1.26 -13.20 -16.69
C VAL A 42 0.97 -11.75 -17.01
N GLN A 43 1.37 -11.29 -18.19
CA GLN A 43 1.13 -9.92 -18.66
C GLN A 43 -0.36 -9.58 -18.65
N THR A 44 -1.20 -10.37 -19.32
CA THR A 44 -2.67 -10.16 -19.33
C THR A 44 -3.27 -10.29 -17.93
N HIS A 45 -2.71 -11.15 -17.08
CA HIS A 45 -3.14 -11.29 -15.70
C HIS A 45 -2.82 -10.03 -14.85
N LEU A 46 -1.63 -9.46 -15.02
CA LEU A 46 -1.22 -8.21 -14.36
C LEU A 46 -2.07 -7.02 -14.83
N GLU A 47 -2.41 -6.96 -16.11
CA GLU A 47 -3.37 -5.97 -16.64
C GLU A 47 -4.74 -6.10 -15.93
N SER A 48 -5.19 -7.32 -15.68
CA SER A 48 -6.41 -7.56 -14.88
C SER A 48 -6.29 -7.03 -13.45
N HIS A 49 -5.13 -7.22 -12.80
CA HIS A 49 -4.85 -6.63 -11.49
C HIS A 49 -4.89 -5.11 -11.52
N PHE A 50 -4.32 -4.49 -12.54
CA PHE A 50 -4.28 -3.04 -12.69
C PHE A 50 -5.68 -2.45 -12.94
N ASN A 51 -6.44 -3.03 -13.88
CA ASN A 51 -7.81 -2.61 -14.20
C ASN A 51 -8.74 -2.66 -12.99
N ARG A 52 -8.46 -3.58 -12.04
CA ARG A 52 -9.26 -3.76 -10.82
C ARG A 52 -8.68 -3.01 -9.62
N ALA A 53 -7.48 -2.47 -9.73
CA ALA A 53 -6.77 -1.79 -8.63
C ALA A 53 -7.54 -0.56 -8.14
N VAL A 54 -7.15 -0.11 -6.96
CA VAL A 54 -7.56 1.19 -6.41
C VAL A 54 -6.42 2.16 -6.64
N LEU A 55 -6.69 3.20 -7.43
CA LEU A 55 -5.77 4.31 -7.61
C LEU A 55 -5.85 5.19 -6.36
N TYR A 56 -4.73 5.37 -5.68
CA TYR A 56 -4.68 6.13 -4.44
C TYR A 56 -3.46 7.04 -4.41
N GLU A 57 -3.67 8.34 -4.59
CA GLU A 57 -2.59 9.34 -4.67
C GLU A 57 -1.57 8.90 -5.75
N ARG A 58 -0.29 8.79 -5.40
CA ARG A 58 0.78 8.26 -6.26
C ARG A 58 0.88 6.73 -6.31
N TYR A 59 0.00 5.99 -5.62
CA TYR A 59 0.09 4.53 -5.48
C TYR A 59 -1.03 3.80 -6.24
N THR A 60 -0.75 2.59 -6.70
CA THR A 60 -1.74 1.58 -7.11
C THR A 60 -1.84 0.50 -6.06
N ILE A 61 -3.06 0.27 -5.55
CA ILE A 61 -3.32 -0.78 -4.57
C ILE A 61 -4.02 -1.93 -5.27
N HIS A 62 -3.26 -3.00 -5.53
CA HIS A 62 -3.71 -4.20 -6.19
C HIS A 62 -4.36 -5.16 -5.20
N ARG A 63 -5.29 -5.97 -5.71
CA ARG A 63 -5.87 -7.07 -4.95
C ARG A 63 -4.81 -8.16 -4.77
N CYS A 64 -4.60 -8.57 -3.53
CA CYS A 64 -3.70 -9.61 -3.08
C CYS A 64 -4.42 -10.97 -3.07
N ALA A 65 -3.75 -11.97 -3.60
CA ALA A 65 -4.07 -13.39 -3.55
C ALA A 65 -2.85 -14.21 -3.08
N LEU A 66 -1.97 -13.57 -2.29
CA LEU A 66 -0.91 -14.25 -1.55
C LEU A 66 -1.50 -14.91 -0.29
N ASN A 67 -0.65 -15.61 0.45
CA ASN A 67 -1.03 -16.40 1.62
C ASN A 67 -1.37 -15.56 2.88
N CYS A 68 -1.60 -14.25 2.72
CA CYS A 68 -2.03 -13.38 3.83
C CYS A 68 -3.44 -13.75 4.33
N ARG A 69 -4.33 -14.19 3.42
CA ARG A 69 -5.68 -14.64 3.72
C ARG A 69 -6.23 -15.49 2.56
N PRO A 70 -7.09 -16.49 2.80
CA PRO A 70 -7.64 -17.32 1.72
C PRO A 70 -8.43 -16.55 0.64
N GLN A 71 -9.14 -15.50 1.02
CA GLN A 71 -9.96 -14.70 0.09
C GLN A 71 -9.15 -13.56 -0.49
N PHE A 72 -9.37 -13.23 -1.76
CA PHE A 72 -8.69 -12.10 -2.41
C PHE A 72 -9.08 -10.77 -1.75
N HIS A 73 -8.08 -9.98 -1.37
CA HIS A 73 -8.26 -8.81 -0.50
C HIS A 73 -7.34 -7.64 -0.89
N PHE A 74 -7.62 -6.47 -0.34
CA PHE A 74 -6.77 -5.29 -0.42
C PHE A 74 -6.14 -5.04 0.94
N HIS A 75 -4.85 -4.68 0.95
CA HIS A 75 -4.16 -4.23 2.16
C HIS A 75 -4.34 -2.73 2.31
N CYS A 76 -4.69 -2.28 3.51
CA CYS A 76 -4.69 -0.87 3.82
C CYS A 76 -3.26 -0.30 3.77
N PHE A 77 -3.12 0.91 3.23
CA PHE A 77 -1.85 1.63 3.23
C PHE A 77 -1.43 2.03 4.65
N TYR A 78 -2.42 2.33 5.50
CA TYR A 78 -2.23 3.00 6.79
C TYR A 78 -2.24 2.07 8.00
N CYS A 79 -2.87 0.90 7.89
CA CYS A 79 -3.00 -0.06 8.98
C CYS A 79 -2.92 -1.50 8.46
N GLN A 80 -3.07 -2.48 9.36
CA GLN A 80 -2.96 -3.90 9.02
C GLN A 80 -4.26 -4.52 8.47
N SER A 81 -5.33 -3.73 8.33
CA SER A 81 -6.62 -4.21 7.86
C SER A 81 -6.56 -4.73 6.41
N MET A 82 -7.27 -5.83 6.19
CA MET A 82 -7.44 -6.48 4.90
C MET A 82 -8.93 -6.53 4.54
N LEU A 83 -9.30 -5.98 3.38
CA LEU A 83 -10.71 -5.89 2.96
C LEU A 83 -10.92 -6.58 1.62
N THR A 84 -11.96 -7.40 1.52
CA THR A 84 -12.26 -8.19 0.30
C THR A 84 -13.04 -7.39 -0.73
N ARG A 85 -13.95 -6.49 -0.30
CA ARG A 85 -14.78 -5.67 -1.17
C ARG A 85 -14.14 -4.32 -1.46
N LYS A 86 -14.07 -3.94 -2.75
CA LYS A 86 -13.45 -2.68 -3.20
C LYS A 86 -14.14 -1.43 -2.61
N ALA A 87 -15.47 -1.42 -2.56
CA ALA A 87 -16.23 -0.28 -2.02
C ALA A 87 -15.92 -0.03 -0.53
N ASP A 88 -15.90 -1.10 0.27
CA ASP A 88 -15.56 -1.00 1.70
C ASP A 88 -14.10 -0.60 1.89
N PHE A 89 -13.20 -1.14 1.06
CA PHE A 89 -11.79 -0.79 1.09
C PHE A 89 -11.57 0.70 0.83
N ILE A 90 -12.24 1.30 -0.17
CA ILE A 90 -12.13 2.73 -0.47
C ILE A 90 -12.62 3.57 0.71
N LYS A 91 -13.78 3.21 1.29
CA LYS A 91 -14.31 3.89 2.49
C LYS A 91 -13.34 3.79 3.67
N HIS A 92 -12.82 2.60 3.93
CA HIS A 92 -11.83 2.35 4.97
C HIS A 92 -10.56 3.17 4.74
N LEU A 93 -10.05 3.23 3.51
CA LEU A 93 -8.81 3.93 3.19
C LEU A 93 -8.92 5.44 3.49
N ALA A 94 -10.06 6.04 3.15
CA ALA A 94 -10.34 7.45 3.45
C ALA A 94 -10.41 7.72 4.96
N LEU A 95 -11.15 6.89 5.71
CA LEU A 95 -11.28 7.02 7.16
C LEU A 95 -9.96 6.72 7.89
N CYS A 96 -9.21 5.72 7.41
CA CYS A 96 -7.95 5.34 8.02
C CYS A 96 -6.89 6.44 7.84
N LYS A 97 -6.86 7.10 6.66
CA LYS A 97 -6.02 8.29 6.43
C LYS A 97 -6.29 9.36 7.48
N SER A 98 -7.55 9.71 7.72
CA SER A 98 -7.91 10.78 8.67
C SER A 98 -7.56 10.42 10.11
N ILE A 99 -7.83 9.18 10.52
CA ILE A 99 -7.52 8.68 11.87
C ILE A 99 -6.01 8.69 12.12
N ILE A 100 -5.21 8.11 11.22
CA ILE A 100 -3.75 8.08 11.38
C ILE A 100 -3.18 9.50 11.35
N ARG A 101 -3.63 10.37 10.43
CA ARG A 101 -3.21 11.78 10.43
C ARG A 101 -3.53 12.48 11.75
N ARG A 102 -4.67 12.20 12.38
CA ARG A 102 -5.03 12.77 13.69
C ARG A 102 -4.11 12.25 14.79
N ILE A 103 -3.85 10.95 14.84
CA ILE A 103 -2.94 10.34 15.83
C ILE A 103 -1.54 10.93 15.71
N LEU A 104 -1.00 11.02 14.49
CA LEU A 104 0.35 11.56 14.28
C LEU A 104 0.45 13.04 14.65
N ARG A 105 -0.62 13.83 14.46
CA ARG A 105 -0.65 15.21 14.94
C ARG A 105 -0.62 15.29 16.46
N PHE A 106 -1.35 14.42 17.16
CA PHE A 106 -1.25 14.37 18.62
C PHE A 106 0.18 14.05 19.07
N VAL A 107 0.86 13.12 18.41
CA VAL A 107 2.27 12.83 18.72
C VAL A 107 3.15 14.07 18.54
N VAL A 108 3.02 14.79 17.42
CA VAL A 108 3.80 16.03 17.17
C VAL A 108 3.42 17.16 18.13
N LEU A 109 2.17 17.23 18.58
CA LEU A 109 1.73 18.21 19.57
C LEU A 109 2.43 17.99 20.92
N GLU A 110 2.51 16.74 21.38
CA GLU A 110 3.14 16.38 22.66
C GLU A 110 4.67 16.46 22.61
N ASP A 111 5.27 15.99 21.51
CA ASP A 111 6.74 15.80 21.40
C ASP A 111 7.45 16.89 20.57
N GLY A 112 6.68 17.81 19.97
CA GLY A 112 7.15 18.88 19.11
C GLY A 112 7.67 18.44 17.72
N ASP A 113 8.22 19.39 16.97
CA ASP A 113 8.76 19.19 15.62
C ASP A 113 9.76 18.02 15.48
N PRO A 114 10.63 17.67 16.47
CA PRO A 114 11.50 16.50 16.37
C PRO A 114 10.76 15.17 16.13
N ALA A 115 9.50 15.07 16.57
CA ALA A 115 8.67 13.89 16.33
C ALA A 115 8.43 13.65 14.84
N ILE A 116 8.38 14.69 14.00
CA ILE A 116 8.23 14.55 12.55
C ILE A 116 9.38 13.72 11.98
N CYS A 117 10.62 14.01 12.39
CA CYS A 117 11.79 13.26 11.97
C CYS A 117 11.76 11.81 12.47
N THR A 118 11.43 11.59 13.75
CA THR A 118 11.32 10.25 14.34
C THR A 118 10.27 9.40 13.60
N LEU A 119 9.09 9.95 13.35
CA LEU A 119 8.02 9.29 12.61
C LEU A 119 8.42 9.01 11.16
N ALA A 120 9.12 9.93 10.49
CA ALA A 120 9.62 9.74 9.14
C ALA A 120 10.62 8.58 9.04
N LEU A 121 11.49 8.44 10.03
CA LEU A 121 12.50 7.37 10.07
C LEU A 121 11.91 6.01 10.49
N THR A 122 10.76 5.98 11.14
CA THR A 122 10.15 4.76 11.67
C THR A 122 9.72 3.81 10.54
N CYS A 123 8.99 4.30 9.53
CA CYS A 123 8.67 3.50 8.35
C CYS A 123 8.21 4.36 7.17
N LYS A 124 8.25 3.76 5.96
CA LYS A 124 7.81 4.41 4.71
C LYS A 124 6.38 4.96 4.76
N ASN A 125 5.46 4.29 5.46
CA ASN A 125 4.07 4.71 5.55
C ASN A 125 3.93 6.01 6.35
N LEU A 126 4.64 6.11 7.48
CA LEU A 126 4.65 7.30 8.32
C LEU A 126 5.39 8.44 7.64
N ASN A 127 6.56 8.16 7.07
CA ASN A 127 7.30 9.10 6.22
C ASN A 127 6.40 9.75 5.16
N TYR A 128 5.65 8.93 4.42
CA TYR A 128 4.73 9.43 3.40
C TYR A 128 3.70 10.45 3.94
N ILE A 129 3.27 10.32 5.20
CA ILE A 129 2.29 11.23 5.82
C ILE A 129 2.97 12.49 6.35
N VAL A 130 4.03 12.33 7.13
CA VAL A 130 4.67 13.44 7.86
C VAL A 130 5.53 14.32 6.97
N SER A 131 5.96 13.83 5.80
CA SER A 131 6.60 14.66 4.77
C SER A 131 5.63 15.46 3.92
N GLN A 132 4.31 15.31 4.09
CA GLN A 132 3.35 16.13 3.34
C GLN A 132 3.38 17.55 3.89
N GLY A 133 3.61 18.54 3.02
CA GLY A 133 3.59 19.95 3.42
C GLY A 133 2.27 20.38 4.07
N SER A 134 1.14 19.76 3.70
CA SER A 134 -0.15 19.99 4.37
C SER A 134 -0.17 19.46 5.80
N PHE A 135 0.47 18.32 6.07
CA PHE A 135 0.62 17.79 7.43
C PHE A 135 1.55 18.66 8.26
N GLN A 136 2.72 19.03 7.74
CA GLN A 136 3.71 19.81 8.48
C GLN A 136 3.18 21.18 8.87
N LYS A 137 2.52 21.89 7.94
CA LYS A 137 1.87 23.17 8.25
C LYS A 137 0.85 23.00 9.37
N GLU A 138 -0.06 22.03 9.22
CA GLU A 138 -1.11 21.76 10.21
C GLU A 138 -0.54 21.38 11.59
N ALA A 139 0.49 20.54 11.63
CA ALA A 139 1.12 20.08 12.87
C ALA A 139 1.92 21.20 13.56
N HIS A 140 2.70 21.98 12.81
CA HIS A 140 3.49 23.10 13.33
C HIS A 140 2.60 24.22 13.88
N PHE A 141 1.50 24.56 13.19
CA PHE A 141 0.53 25.53 13.71
C PHE A 141 -0.07 25.07 15.05
N ASN A 142 -0.52 23.82 15.15
CA ASN A 142 -1.09 23.30 16.40
C ASN A 142 -0.09 23.27 17.57
N TRP A 143 1.21 23.16 17.29
CA TRP A 143 2.25 23.15 18.33
C TRP A 143 2.58 24.55 18.87
N LEU A 144 2.36 25.60 18.07
CA LEU A 144 2.61 26.99 18.47
C LEU A 144 1.42 27.66 19.19
N ASP A 145 0.23 27.04 19.14
CA ASP A 145 -1.01 27.48 19.80
C ASP A 145 -1.15 26.88 21.21
#